data_AF-A0A527VNN0-F1
#
_entry.id   AF-A0A527VNN0-F1
#
_cell.length_a   1.000
_cell.length_b   1.000
_cell.length_c   1.000
_cell.angle_alpha   90.00
_cell.angle_beta   90.00
_cell.angle_gamma   90.00
#
_symmetry.space_group_name_H-M   'P 1'
#
loop_
_entity.id
_entity.type
_entity.pdbx_description
1 polymer ?
#
loop_
_entity_poly.entity_id
_entity_poly.type
_entity_poly.pdbx_seq_one_letter_code
_entity_poly.pdbx_strand_id
1 'polypeptide(L)'
;FMRPVLHRRNLTLLSECEVIDLVIAEGRITGLRVLHNGEQKTISASREIVLSAGAINSPRILMASGIGPAAELQAIGITPVLDLPGVGKNL
;
A
#
# COMPACT_ATOMS: atom_id res chain seq x y z
N PHE A 1 -6.29 5.87 -20.83
CA PHE A 1 -6.22 6.90 -19.77
C PHE A 1 -4.82 7.50 -19.60
N MET A 2 -3.76 6.73 -19.38
CA MET A 2 -2.42 7.30 -19.08
C MET A 2 -1.63 7.87 -20.26
N ARG A 3 -1.48 7.12 -21.37
CA ARG A 3 -0.59 7.50 -22.49
C ARG A 3 -0.71 8.96 -22.97
N PRO A 4 -1.92 9.54 -23.15
CA PRO A 4 -2.05 10.90 -23.65
C PRO A 4 -1.59 11.99 -22.68
N VAL A 5 -1.45 11.69 -21.37
CA VAL A 5 -1.25 12.69 -20.31
C VAL A 5 0.11 12.60 -19.62
N LEU A 6 1.00 11.70 -20.05
CA LEU A 6 2.33 11.50 -19.44
C LEU A 6 3.26 12.71 -19.51
N HIS A 7 3.00 13.66 -20.41
CA HIS A 7 3.80 14.89 -20.55
C HIS A 7 3.53 15.94 -19.46
N ARG A 8 2.50 15.75 -18.62
CA ARG A 8 2.10 16.74 -17.61
C ARG A 8 3.09 16.76 -16.45
N ARG A 9 3.62 17.94 -16.12
CA ARG A 9 4.61 18.13 -15.03
C ARG A 9 4.12 17.74 -13.64
N ASN A 10 2.80 17.65 -13.44
CA ASN A 10 2.19 17.25 -12.16
C ASN A 10 1.82 15.76 -12.11
N LEU A 11 2.28 14.96 -13.07
CA LEU A 11 2.07 13.51 -13.10
C LEU A 11 3.43 12.80 -13.21
N THR A 12 3.67 11.88 -12.30
CA THR A 12 4.82 10.98 -12.33
C THR A 12 4.32 9.55 -12.47
N LEU A 13 4.83 8.82 -13.45
CA LEU A 13 4.61 7.38 -13.60
C LEU A 13 5.87 6.63 -13.19
N LEU A 14 5.76 5.75 -12.21
CA LEU A 14 6.82 4.83 -11.81
C LEU A 14 6.40 3.41 -12.24
N SER A 15 7.12 2.83 -13.19
CA SER A 15 7.03 1.41 -13.54
C SER A 15 8.02 0.60 -12.72
N GLU A 16 7.91 -0.74 -12.72
CA GLU A 16 8.85 -1.63 -12.01
C GLU A 16 8.99 -1.27 -10.52
N CYS A 17 7.89 -0.80 -9.94
CA CYS A 17 7.78 -0.25 -8.60
C CYS A 17 6.69 -1.02 -7.84
N GLU A 18 7.09 -2.04 -7.08
CA GLU A 18 6.17 -2.84 -6.28
C GLU A 18 5.96 -2.19 -4.91
N VAL A 19 4.69 -2.07 -4.47
CA VAL A 19 4.37 -1.62 -3.11
C VAL A 19 4.57 -2.78 -2.14
N ILE A 20 5.39 -2.56 -1.11
CA ILE A 20 5.65 -3.53 -0.05
C ILE A 20 4.56 -3.39 1.02
N ASP A 21 4.41 -2.18 1.55
CA ASP A 21 3.47 -1.83 2.61
C ASP A 21 3.26 -0.29 2.70
N LEU A 22 2.44 0.13 3.65
CA LEU A 22 2.11 1.51 3.96
C LEU A 22 2.90 2.01 5.18
N VAL A 23 3.30 3.27 5.13
CA VAL A 23 3.89 3.97 6.26
C VAL A 23 2.77 4.66 7.03
N ILE A 24 2.63 4.31 8.31
CA ILE A 24 1.57 4.81 9.20
C ILE A 24 2.23 5.56 10.35
N ALA A 25 1.80 6.80 10.57
CA ALA A 25 2.22 7.63 11.70
C ALA A 25 0.98 8.28 12.31
N GLU A 26 0.83 8.19 13.64
CA GLU A 26 -0.27 8.83 14.38
C GLU A 26 -1.67 8.48 13.83
N GLY A 27 -1.88 7.22 13.44
CA GLY A 27 -3.14 6.74 12.88
C GLY A 27 -3.42 7.19 11.44
N ARG A 28 -2.49 7.88 10.79
CA ARG A 28 -2.59 8.33 9.40
C ARG A 28 -1.56 7.64 8.52
N ILE A 29 -1.99 7.19 7.34
CA ILE A 29 -1.08 6.74 6.29
C ILE A 29 -0.41 7.98 5.68
N THR A 30 0.93 8.05 5.77
CA THR A 30 1.74 9.20 5.31
C THR A 30 2.58 8.88 4.08
N GLY A 31 2.68 7.61 3.70
CA GLY A 31 3.47 7.16 2.57
C GLY A 31 3.37 5.67 2.34
N LEU A 32 4.24 5.17 1.46
CA LEU A 32 4.38 3.77 1.14
C LEU A 32 5.86 3.39 0.99
N ARG A 33 6.20 2.17 1.41
CA ARG A 33 7.50 1.57 1.07
C ARG A 33 7.34 0.79 -0.23
N VAL A 34 8.29 0.99 -1.14
CA VAL A 34 8.29 0.36 -2.45
C VAL A 34 9.62 -0.31 -2.71
N LEU A 35 9.60 -1.37 -3.52
CA LEU A 35 10.77 -1.89 -4.20
C LEU A 35 10.75 -1.34 -5.63
N HIS A 36 11.67 -0.43 -5.94
CA HIS A 36 11.75 0.20 -7.27
C HIS A 36 13.15 -0.02 -7.84
N ASN A 37 13.23 -0.74 -8.95
CA ASN A 37 14.48 -1.14 -9.61
C ASN A 37 15.44 -1.88 -8.64
N GLY A 38 14.90 -2.77 -7.81
CA GLY A 38 15.68 -3.58 -6.86
C GLY A 38 16.10 -2.84 -5.57
N GLU A 39 15.76 -1.55 -5.44
CA GLU A 39 16.08 -0.76 -4.26
C GLU A 39 14.81 -0.41 -3.47
N GLN A 40 14.87 -0.55 -2.15
CA GLN A 40 13.77 -0.17 -1.28
C GLN A 40 13.74 1.36 -1.07
N LYS A 41 12.61 1.99 -1.34
CA LYS A 41 12.40 3.44 -1.22
C LYS A 41 11.13 3.74 -0.44
N THR A 42 11.07 4.91 0.19
CA THR A 42 9.85 5.43 0.80
C THR A 42 9.35 6.60 -0.03
N ILE A 43 8.06 6.57 -0.41
CA ILE A 43 7.38 7.67 -1.11
C ILE A 43 6.34 8.24 -0.16
N SER A 44 6.41 9.54 0.12
CA SER A 44 5.45 10.23 0.97
C SER A 44 4.27 10.79 0.18
N ALA A 45 3.11 10.90 0.82
CA ALA A 45 1.91 11.51 0.28
C ALA A 45 1.45 12.65 1.19
N SER A 46 1.29 13.85 0.62
CA SER A 46 0.87 15.03 1.38
C SER A 46 -0.62 15.03 1.71
N ARG A 47 -1.44 14.33 0.93
CA ARG A 47 -2.92 14.33 1.07
C ARG A 47 -3.49 12.95 1.26
N GLU A 48 -3.41 12.11 0.24
CA GLU A 48 -4.12 10.83 0.24
C GLU A 48 -3.31 9.78 -0.51
N ILE A 49 -3.56 8.52 -0.16
CA ILE A 49 -3.09 7.35 -0.90
C ILE A 49 -4.33 6.58 -1.33
N VAL A 50 -4.44 6.33 -2.63
CA VAL A 50 -5.54 5.55 -3.22
C VAL A 50 -4.99 4.20 -3.64
N LEU A 51 -5.38 3.14 -2.92
CA LEU A 51 -5.05 1.78 -3.31
C LEU A 51 -5.95 1.35 -4.46
N SER A 52 -5.36 1.09 -5.62
CA SER A 52 -6.04 0.58 -6.82
C SER A 52 -5.32 -0.67 -7.36
N ALA A 53 -4.84 -1.52 -6.46
CA ALA A 53 -4.04 -2.70 -6.79
C ALA A 53 -4.91 -3.93 -7.14
N GLY A 54 -6.23 -3.75 -7.27
CA GLY A 54 -7.18 -4.84 -7.55
C GLY A 54 -7.55 -5.67 -6.31
N ALA A 55 -8.48 -6.61 -6.49
CA ALA A 55 -9.09 -7.38 -5.40
C ALA A 55 -8.13 -8.31 -4.65
N ILE A 56 -6.99 -8.67 -5.27
CA ILE A 56 -5.98 -9.55 -4.67
C ILE A 56 -4.90 -8.73 -3.97
N ASN A 57 -4.28 -7.77 -4.66
CA ASN A 57 -3.13 -7.07 -4.10
C ASN A 57 -3.51 -5.95 -3.12
N SER A 58 -4.69 -5.34 -3.25
CA SER A 58 -5.12 -4.31 -2.28
C SER A 58 -5.23 -4.87 -0.85
N PRO A 59 -5.95 -5.99 -0.59
CA PRO A 59 -5.96 -6.58 0.74
C PRO A 59 -4.58 -7.12 1.16
N ARG A 60 -3.76 -7.63 0.24
CA ARG A 60 -2.38 -8.04 0.56
C ARG A 60 -1.53 -6.87 1.08
N ILE A 61 -1.60 -5.70 0.44
CA ILE A 61 -0.88 -4.49 0.88
C ILE A 61 -1.40 -4.02 2.25
N LEU A 62 -2.73 -4.01 2.46
CA LEU A 62 -3.30 -3.66 3.75
C LEU A 62 -2.81 -4.60 4.87
N MET A 63 -2.86 -5.92 4.64
CA MET A 63 -2.40 -6.90 5.62
C MET A 63 -0.89 -6.78 5.88
N ALA A 64 -0.07 -6.59 4.85
CA ALA A 64 1.37 -6.33 5.00
C ALA A 64 1.66 -5.07 5.82
N SER A 65 0.71 -4.12 5.85
CA SER A 65 0.79 -2.88 6.63
C SER A 65 0.18 -3.00 8.03
N GLY A 66 -0.20 -4.21 8.46
CA GLY A 66 -0.84 -4.45 9.76
C GLY A 66 -2.34 -4.10 9.80
N ILE A 67 -3.01 -3.94 8.66
CA ILE A 67 -4.44 -3.66 8.57
C ILE A 67 -5.17 -4.91 8.05
N GLY A 68 -5.92 -5.58 8.91
CA GLY A 68 -6.59 -6.84 8.58
C GLY A 68 -6.99 -7.64 9.82
N PRO A 69 -7.37 -8.91 9.68
CA PRO A 69 -7.76 -9.74 10.82
C PRO A 69 -6.58 -9.92 11.79
N ALA A 70 -6.67 -9.36 13.00
CA ALA A 70 -5.55 -9.27 13.93
C ALA A 70 -4.90 -10.64 14.24
N ALA A 71 -5.72 -11.67 14.45
CA ALA A 71 -5.23 -13.02 14.73
C ALA A 71 -4.44 -13.63 13.57
N GLU A 72 -4.88 -13.40 12.32
CA GLU A 72 -4.18 -13.89 11.12
C GLU A 72 -2.86 -13.16 10.92
N LEU A 73 -2.84 -11.84 11.14
CA LEU A 73 -1.64 -11.02 11.07
C LEU A 73 -0.60 -11.46 12.13
N GLN A 74 -1.04 -11.65 13.37
CA GLN A 74 -0.18 -12.10 14.46
C GLN A 74 0.40 -13.51 14.19
N ALA A 75 -0.40 -14.42 13.63
CA ALA A 75 0.04 -15.78 13.30
C ALA A 75 1.21 -15.81 12.29
N ILE A 76 1.36 -14.77 11.47
CA ILE A 76 2.47 -14.62 10.50
C ILE A 76 3.52 -13.58 10.91
N GLY A 77 3.48 -13.12 12.18
CA GLY A 77 4.48 -12.21 12.73
C GLY A 77 4.31 -10.74 12.36
N ILE A 78 3.14 -10.33 11.87
CA ILE A 78 2.81 -8.92 11.60
C ILE A 78 2.08 -8.33 12.81
N THR A 79 2.59 -7.22 13.34
CA THR A 79 1.91 -6.47 14.40
C THR A 79 0.65 -5.79 13.85
N PRO A 80 -0.56 -6.08 14.38
CA PRO A 80 -1.77 -5.41 13.95
C PRO A 80 -1.74 -3.93 14.33
N VAL A 81 -1.98 -3.07 13.34
CA VAL A 81 -2.19 -1.63 13.50
C VAL A 81 -3.67 -1.32 13.60
N LEU A 82 -4.50 -2.01 12.80
CA LEU A 82 -5.95 -1.92 12.83
C LEU A 82 -6.54 -3.31 12.59
N ASP A 83 -7.32 -3.80 13.55
CA ASP A 83 -8.09 -5.02 13.37
C ASP A 83 -9.30 -4.75 12.47
N LEU A 84 -9.25 -5.29 11.25
CA LEU A 84 -10.30 -5.13 10.26
C LEU A 84 -10.58 -6.49 9.59
N PRO A 85 -11.45 -7.33 10.19
CA PRO A 85 -11.58 -8.74 9.82
C PRO A 85 -12.15 -8.99 8.41
N GLY A 86 -12.74 -7.98 7.78
CA GLY A 86 -13.24 -8.07 6.40
C GLY A 86 -12.15 -7.98 5.32
N VAL A 87 -10.94 -7.53 5.66
CA VAL A 87 -9.85 -7.42 4.68
C VAL A 87 -9.44 -8.80 4.19
N GLY A 88 -9.40 -8.98 2.87
CA GLY A 88 -9.02 -10.24 2.23
C GLY A 88 -10.10 -11.33 2.29
N LYS A 89 -11.32 -10.99 2.74
CA LYS A 89 -12.49 -11.89 2.78
C LYS A 89 -13.49 -11.51 1.69
N ASN A 90 -14.49 -12.37 1.47
CA ASN A 90 -15.60 -12.17 0.54
C ASN A 90 -15.14 -11.92 -0.92
N LEU A 91 -14.25 -12.79 -1.39
CA LEU A 91 -13.80 -12.89 -2.79
C LEU A 91 -14.77 -13.70 -3.64
#